data_AF-A0A3L7UQU6-F1
#
_entry.id   AF-A0A3L7UQU6-F1
#
_cell.length_a   1.000
_cell.length_b   1.000
_cell.length_c   1.000
_cell.angle_alpha   90.00
_cell.angle_beta   90.00
_cell.angle_gamma   90.00
#
_symmetry.space_group_name_H-M   'P 1'
#
loop_
_entity.id
_entity.type
_entity.pdbx_description
1 polymer ?
#
loop_
_entity_poly.entity_id
_entity_poly.type
_entity_poly.pdbx_seq_one_letter_code
_entity_poly.pdbx_strand_id
1 'polypeptide(L)'
;MNATQFLAALHELFDVSAGTIQKYSVLQDIPGWSSMTFIGLIAMLDDDFGVRIAPGTILRCHTVEDLMEEVAAEQKPAKMAA
;
A
#
# COMPACT_ATOMS: atom_id res chain seq x y z
N MET A 1 3.68 4.77 10.51
CA MET A 1 4.25 4.45 9.19
C MET A 1 5.21 5.54 8.68
N ASN A 2 6.29 5.16 7.98
CA ASN A 2 7.19 6.08 7.29
C ASN A 2 6.82 6.17 5.79
N ALA A 3 6.46 7.37 5.31
CA ALA A 3 6.04 7.59 3.92
C ALA A 3 7.13 7.26 2.89
N THR A 4 8.38 7.59 3.19
CA THR A 4 9.51 7.35 2.28
C THR A 4 9.74 5.86 2.06
N GLN A 5 9.66 5.08 3.14
CA GLN A 5 9.81 3.62 3.08
C GLN A 5 8.65 2.98 2.29
N PHE A 6 7.42 3.44 2.53
CA PHE A 6 6.24 2.93 1.82
C PHE A 6 6.32 3.18 0.31
N LEU A 7 6.68 4.41 -0.07
CA LEU A 7 6.87 4.74 -1.48
C LEU A 7 8.01 3.91 -2.07
N ALA A 8 9.14 3.73 -1.38
CA ALA A 8 10.24 2.91 -1.89
C ALA A 8 9.79 1.45 -2.16
N ALA A 9 9.06 0.84 -1.23
CA ALA A 9 8.52 -0.51 -1.41
C ALA A 9 7.55 -0.61 -2.59
N LEU A 10 6.70 0.41 -2.81
CA LEU A 10 5.84 0.47 -4.00
C LEU A 10 6.65 0.58 -5.29
N HIS A 11 7.71 1.39 -5.34
CA HIS A 11 8.54 1.50 -6.54
C HIS A 11 9.21 0.15 -6.87
N GLU A 12 9.67 -0.57 -5.84
CA GLU A 12 10.25 -1.90 -6.01
C GLU A 12 9.20 -2.93 -6.48
N LEU A 13 8.03 -2.97 -5.85
CA LEU A 13 6.94 -3.88 -6.21
C LEU A 13 6.47 -3.71 -7.66
N PHE A 14 6.36 -2.46 -8.12
CA PHE A 14 5.91 -2.14 -9.47
C PHE A 14 7.05 -2.07 -10.49
N ASP A 15 8.30 -2.31 -10.05
CA ASP A 15 9.51 -2.22 -10.88
C ASP A 15 9.60 -0.89 -11.67
N VAL A 16 9.41 0.23 -10.96
CA VAL A 16 9.43 1.59 -11.53
C VAL A 16 10.48 2.46 -10.85
N SER A 17 10.97 3.47 -11.57
CA SER A 17 12.00 4.38 -11.06
C SER A 17 11.53 5.22 -9.87
N ALA A 18 12.39 5.43 -8.88
CA ALA A 18 12.09 6.30 -7.74
C ALA A 18 11.60 7.68 -8.18
N GLY A 19 10.43 8.08 -7.66
CA GLY A 19 9.76 9.33 -8.00
C GLY A 19 8.61 9.17 -9.01
N THR A 20 8.45 8.00 -9.63
CA THR A 20 7.29 7.70 -10.49
C THR A 20 5.99 7.62 -9.70
N ILE A 21 6.01 6.99 -8.54
CA ILE A 21 4.86 6.86 -7.64
C ILE A 21 4.97 7.95 -6.57
N GLN A 22 3.90 8.74 -6.44
CA GLN A 22 3.79 9.83 -5.48
C GLN A 22 2.52 9.65 -4.67
N LYS A 23 2.39 10.38 -3.56
CA LYS A 23 1.23 10.25 -2.65
C LYS A 23 -0.11 10.48 -3.35
N TYR A 24 -0.16 11.44 -4.27
CA TYR A 24 -1.35 11.77 -5.05
C TYR A 24 -1.53 10.92 -6.31
N SER A 25 -0.62 9.96 -6.59
CA SER A 25 -0.78 9.04 -7.72
C SER A 25 -2.03 8.19 -7.49
N VAL A 26 -2.83 8.04 -8.55
CA VAL A 26 -3.97 7.12 -8.55
C VAL A 26 -3.45 5.69 -8.60
N LEU A 27 -3.88 4.84 -7.66
CA LEU A 27 -3.36 3.46 -7.53
C LEU A 27 -3.54 2.65 -8.81
N GLN A 28 -4.72 2.75 -9.42
CA GLN A 28 -5.09 2.01 -10.63
C GLN A 28 -4.38 2.52 -11.89
N ASP A 29 -3.81 3.73 -11.84
CA ASP A 29 -3.05 4.32 -12.95
C ASP A 29 -1.54 4.04 -12.84
N ILE A 30 -1.09 3.38 -11.77
CA ILE A 30 0.32 3.02 -11.61
C ILE A 30 0.72 2.04 -12.75
N PRO A 31 1.79 2.34 -13.51
CA PRO A 31 2.28 1.44 -14.54
C PRO A 31 2.54 0.04 -13.97
N GLY A 32 1.98 -1.00 -14.60
CA GLY A 32 2.08 -2.38 -14.11
C GLY A 32 0.96 -2.82 -13.17
N TRP A 33 -0.05 -1.98 -12.92
CA TRP A 33 -1.25 -2.39 -12.17
C TRP A 33 -1.96 -3.58 -12.85
N SER A 34 -2.05 -4.69 -12.11
CA SER A 34 -2.65 -5.95 -12.55
C SER A 34 -3.04 -6.78 -11.33
N SER A 35 -3.74 -7.91 -11.54
CA SER A 35 -4.03 -8.84 -10.44
C SER A 35 -2.76 -9.37 -9.75
N MET A 36 -1.63 -9.48 -10.47
CA MET A 36 -0.38 -9.98 -9.91
C MET A 36 0.29 -8.94 -9.00
N THR A 37 0.40 -7.69 -9.43
CA THR A 37 0.93 -6.60 -8.60
C THR A 37 0.00 -6.27 -7.44
N PHE A 38 -1.32 -6.47 -7.60
CA PHE A 38 -2.28 -6.35 -6.50
C PHE A 38 -2.09 -7.43 -5.42
N ILE A 39 -1.81 -8.68 -5.80
CA ILE A 39 -1.48 -9.74 -4.83
C ILE A 39 -0.13 -9.44 -4.17
N GLY A 40 0.86 -8.99 -4.94
CA GLY A 40 2.15 -8.55 -4.40
C GLY A 40 2.01 -7.38 -3.43
N LEU A 41 1.10 -6.45 -3.69
CA LEU A 41 0.77 -5.35 -2.78
C LEU A 41 0.23 -5.88 -1.45
N ILE A 42 -0.71 -6.83 -1.48
CA ILE A 42 -1.25 -7.44 -0.26
C ILE A 42 -0.14 -8.13 0.53
N ALA A 43 0.75 -8.87 -0.14
CA ALA A 43 1.88 -9.53 0.51
C ALA A 43 2.85 -8.51 1.12
N MET A 44 3.22 -7.46 0.39
CA MET A 44 4.06 -6.36 0.88
C MET A 44 3.46 -5.70 2.13
N LEU A 45 2.15 -5.51 2.18
CA LEU A 45 1.46 -4.93 3.35
C LEU A 45 1.55 -5.84 4.60
N ASP A 46 1.40 -7.16 4.43
CA ASP A 46 1.51 -8.14 5.53
C ASP A 46 2.96 -8.29 5.99
N ASP A 47 3.90 -8.47 5.06
CA ASP A 47 5.30 -8.79 5.35
C ASP A 47 6.11 -7.57 5.82
N ASP A 48 6.02 -6.43 5.13
CA ASP A 48 6.87 -5.26 5.42
C ASP A 48 6.25 -4.30 6.46
N PHE A 49 4.91 -4.24 6.49
CA PHE A 49 4.17 -3.27 7.31
C PHE A 49 3.36 -3.93 8.43
N GLY A 50 3.27 -5.26 8.46
CA GLY A 50 2.58 -6.02 9.50
C GLY A 50 1.07 -5.79 9.53
N VAL A 51 0.45 -5.38 8.41
CA VAL A 51 -0.97 -5.06 8.34
C VAL A 51 -1.71 -5.93 7.34
N ARG A 52 -2.94 -6.32 7.70
CA ARG A 52 -3.84 -7.08 6.83
C ARG A 52 -5.04 -6.25 6.45
N ILE A 53 -4.93 -5.56 5.33
CA ILE A 53 -6.03 -4.75 4.78
C ILE A 53 -6.88 -5.65 3.87
N ALA A 54 -8.20 -5.60 4.05
CA ALA A 54 -9.11 -6.35 3.19
C ALA A 54 -8.98 -5.88 1.72
N PRO A 55 -8.96 -6.78 0.72
CA PRO A 55 -8.81 -6.41 -0.69
C PRO A 55 -9.84 -5.37 -1.16
N GLY A 56 -11.08 -5.48 -0.68
CA GLY A 56 -12.13 -4.51 -0.98
C GLY A 56 -11.86 -3.11 -0.43
N THR A 57 -11.09 -2.98 0.66
CA THR A 57 -10.64 -1.68 1.18
C THR A 57 -9.56 -1.08 0.29
N ILE A 58 -8.55 -1.88 -0.09
CA ILE A 58 -7.49 -1.44 -1.01
C ILE A 58 -8.09 -0.96 -2.34
N LEU A 59 -9.09 -1.67 -2.88
CA LEU A 59 -9.77 -1.27 -4.12
C LEU A 59 -10.63 0.01 -3.99
N ARG A 60 -10.98 0.43 -2.78
CA ARG A 60 -11.68 1.69 -2.52
C ARG A 60 -10.72 2.87 -2.36
N CYS A 61 -9.45 2.63 -2.04
CA CYS A 61 -8.42 3.65 -2.06
C CYS A 61 -8.26 4.17 -3.48
N HIS A 62 -8.39 5.48 -3.67
CA HIS A 62 -8.20 6.11 -4.96
C HIS A 62 -6.72 6.44 -5.17
N THR A 63 -6.08 7.02 -4.14
CA THR A 63 -4.69 7.46 -4.17
C THR A 63 -3.78 6.59 -3.31
N VAL A 64 -2.48 6.72 -3.55
CA VAL A 64 -1.45 6.14 -2.66
C VAL A 64 -1.59 6.68 -1.24
N GLU A 65 -1.95 7.95 -1.06
CA GLU A 65 -2.21 8.55 0.24
C GLU A 65 -3.36 7.86 0.98
N ASP A 66 -4.47 7.56 0.30
CA ASP A 66 -5.60 6.84 0.92
C ASP A 66 -5.14 5.48 1.46
N LEU A 67 -4.34 4.75 0.67
CA LEU A 67 -3.80 3.45 1.09
C LEU A 67 -2.84 3.59 2.28
N MET A 68 -2.00 4.62 2.27
CA MET A 68 -1.08 4.93 3.36
C MET A 68 -1.84 5.24 4.67
N GLU A 69 -2.99 5.91 4.57
CA GLU A 69 -3.85 6.19 5.72
C GLU A 69 -4.48 4.91 6.29
N GLU A 70 -4.97 4.01 5.44
CA GLU A 70 -5.48 2.70 5.85
C GLU A 70 -4.40 1.86 6.55
N VAL A 71 -3.17 1.85 6.01
CA VAL A 71 -2.03 1.17 6.65
C VAL A 71 -1.72 1.80 8.00
N ALA A 72 -1.69 3.13 8.10
CA ALA A 72 -1.45 3.81 9.36
C ALA A 72 -2.58 3.56 10.39
N ALA A 73 -3.82 3.39 9.93
CA ALA A 73 -4.96 3.05 10.78
C ALA A 73 -4.85 1.64 11.35
N GLU A 74 -4.46 0.65 10.54
CA GLU A 74 -4.26 -0.75 10.95
C GLU A 74 -3.01 -0.94 11.84
N GLN A 75 -1.94 -0.16 11.62
CA GLN A 75 -0.74 -0.19 12.48
C GLN A 75 -1.02 0.33 13.90
N LYS A 76 -2.07 1.13 14.06
CA LYS A 76 -2.49 1.57 15.39
C LYS A 76 -3.10 0.36 16.09
N PRO A 77 -2.61 -0.06 17.26
CA PRO A 77 -3.07 -1.30 17.87
C PRO A 77 -4.57 -1.18 18.13
N ALA A 78 -5.36 -1.91 17.33
CA ALA A 78 -6.74 -2.19 17.65
C ALA A 78 -6.72 -3.07 18.89
N LYS A 79 -6.70 -2.42 20.05
CA LYS A 79 -7.26 -2.87 21.33
C LYS A 79 -6.97 -4.34 21.64
N MET A 80 -5.91 -4.55 22.42
CA MET A 80 -5.84 -5.54 23.50
C MET A 80 -6.93 -6.62 23.46
N ALA A 81 -6.50 -7.82 23.09
CA ALA A 81 -7.00 -9.11 23.57
C ALA A 81 -8.37 -9.08 24.25
N ALA A 82 -9.34 -9.77 23.63
CA ALA A 82 -10.46 -10.35 24.35
C ALA A 82 -9.98 -11.20 25.53
#